data_AF-A0A1U8IAE6-F1
#
_entry.id   AF-A0A1U8IAE6-F1
#
_cell.length_a   1.000
_cell.length_b   1.000
_cell.length_c   1.000
_cell.angle_alpha   90.00
_cell.angle_beta   90.00
_cell.angle_gamma   90.00
#
_symmetry.space_group_name_H-M   'P 1'
#
loop_
_entity.id
_entity.type
_entity.pdbx_description
1 polymer ?
#
loop_
_entity_poly.entity_id
_entity_poly.type
_entity_poly.pdbx_seq_one_letter_code
_entity_poly.pdbx_strand_id
1 'polypeptide(L)'
;MVDSATAETSPSYSEAVARPSDLLTSELQLELDSPKAGPKEQLKQNQTQDIILNYVNQLCDRMPSPMGESAVECGSLSSMPTVSFTIGDKVFDLYPKEYILKVGEGPQAQCISGFTALDVPPPRGPLW
;
A
#
# COMPACT_ATOMS: atom_id res chain seq x y z
N MET A 1 38.38 -64.60 7.61
CA MET A 1 38.26 -64.68 9.09
C MET A 1 39.66 -64.50 9.61
N VAL A 2 39.86 -63.58 10.57
CA VAL A 2 41.02 -62.67 10.81
C VAL A 2 40.99 -61.47 9.85
N ASP A 3 41.06 -60.18 10.24
CA ASP A 3 41.63 -59.45 11.40
C ASP A 3 40.68 -58.28 11.81
N SER A 4 40.38 -57.98 13.08
CA SER A 4 41.18 -57.28 14.12
C SER A 4 41.42 -55.78 13.91
N ALA A 5 40.91 -54.98 14.86
CA ALA A 5 41.33 -53.64 15.31
C ALA A 5 41.29 -52.48 14.27
N THR A 6 40.89 -51.25 14.60
CA THR A 6 41.47 -50.40 15.66
C THR A 6 40.55 -49.21 15.93
N ALA A 7 40.60 -48.73 17.16
CA ALA A 7 39.86 -47.61 17.74
C ALA A 7 40.37 -46.22 17.28
N GLU A 8 39.74 -45.17 17.85
CA GLU A 8 40.17 -43.76 17.94
C GLU A 8 39.83 -42.89 16.71
N THR A 9 39.30 -41.67 16.78
CA THR A 9 39.02 -40.72 17.87
C THR A 9 38.06 -39.65 17.31
N SER A 10 37.15 -39.12 18.13
CA SER A 10 36.29 -37.98 17.79
C SER A 10 37.11 -36.74 17.42
N PRO A 11 36.60 -35.89 16.52
CA PRO A 11 36.53 -34.48 16.87
C PRO A 11 35.10 -33.98 16.73
N SER A 12 34.59 -33.39 17.82
CA SER A 12 33.50 -32.44 17.73
C SER A 12 33.91 -31.34 16.75
N TYR A 13 33.17 -31.19 15.66
CA TYR A 13 33.17 -29.95 14.92
C TYR A 13 31.74 -29.71 14.47
N SER A 14 31.15 -28.69 15.07
CA SER A 14 29.83 -28.17 14.74
C SER A 14 29.72 -27.92 13.24
N GLU A 15 29.05 -28.80 12.51
CA GLU A 15 28.44 -28.42 11.24
C GLU A 15 27.29 -27.47 11.59
N ALA A 16 27.56 -26.18 11.46
CA ALA A 16 26.54 -25.16 11.46
C ALA A 16 25.63 -25.43 10.25
N VAL A 17 24.53 -26.13 10.50
CA VAL A 17 23.38 -26.12 9.60
C VAL A 17 22.92 -24.66 9.57
N ALA A 18 23.21 -23.96 8.48
CA ALA A 18 22.74 -22.59 8.28
C ALA A 18 21.23 -22.57 8.52
N ARG A 19 20.77 -21.68 9.40
CA ARG A 19 19.35 -21.60 9.72
C ARG A 19 18.65 -20.98 8.52
N PRO A 20 17.38 -21.34 8.23
CA PRO A 20 16.59 -20.68 7.19
C PRO A 20 16.46 -19.16 7.40
N SER A 21 16.77 -18.66 8.61
CA SER A 21 16.88 -17.25 8.94
C SER A 21 18.02 -16.52 8.20
N ASP A 22 19.08 -17.21 7.81
CA ASP A 22 20.27 -16.61 7.18
C ASP A 22 20.04 -16.33 5.68
N LEU A 23 19.08 -17.02 5.05
CA LEU A 23 18.61 -16.78 3.68
C LEU A 23 17.62 -15.62 3.56
N LEU A 24 16.99 -15.18 4.65
CA LEU A 24 16.11 -14.00 4.63
C LEU A 24 16.90 -12.68 4.58
N THR A 25 18.18 -12.71 4.97
CA THR A 25 19.05 -11.54 4.97
C THR A 25 19.53 -11.14 3.58
N SER A 26 19.48 -12.02 2.57
CA SER A 26 19.88 -11.66 1.20
C SER A 26 18.74 -11.04 0.38
N GLU A 27 17.48 -11.39 0.61
CA GLU A 27 16.35 -10.81 -0.12
C GLU A 27 15.94 -9.42 0.40
N LEU A 28 16.20 -9.11 1.67
CA LEU A 28 15.96 -7.78 2.22
C LEU A 28 16.98 -6.71 1.80
N GLN A 29 18.03 -7.07 1.05
CA GLN A 29 19.09 -6.14 0.67
C GLN A 29 18.84 -5.42 -0.67
N LEU A 30 17.71 -5.66 -1.35
CA LEU A 30 17.45 -5.08 -2.67
C LEU A 30 16.30 -4.06 -2.74
N GLU A 31 15.87 -3.53 -1.59
CA GLU A 31 14.89 -2.43 -1.56
C GLU A 31 15.29 -1.26 -0.64
N LEU A 32 16.60 -0.98 -0.56
CA LEU A 32 17.12 0.26 0.05
C LEU A 32 17.90 1.17 -0.91
N ASP A 33 17.95 0.85 -2.21
CA ASP A 33 18.59 1.71 -3.23
C ASP A 33 17.58 2.52 -4.07
N SER A 34 16.50 3.03 -3.46
CA SER A 34 15.77 4.17 -4.03
C SER A 34 16.37 5.47 -3.49
N PRO A 35 17.04 6.31 -4.31
CA PRO A 35 17.61 7.56 -3.85
C PRO A 35 16.50 8.61 -3.69
N LYS A 36 15.86 8.62 -2.52
CA LYS A 36 15.11 9.79 -2.05
C LYS A 36 15.62 10.18 -0.66
N ALA A 37 16.79 10.80 -0.68
CA ALA A 37 17.25 11.63 0.43
C ALA A 37 16.29 12.83 0.58
N GLY A 38 15.26 12.67 1.42
CA GLY A 38 14.60 13.77 2.11
C GLY A 38 15.12 13.79 3.54
N PRO A 39 15.52 14.95 4.12
CA PRO A 39 16.26 14.98 5.38
C PRO A 39 15.37 14.59 6.55
N LYS A 40 15.48 13.35 7.05
CA LYS A 40 14.89 12.91 8.32
C LYS A 40 15.92 12.76 9.46
N GLU A 41 17.14 13.22 9.27
CA GLU A 41 18.22 13.04 10.25
C GLU A 41 18.29 14.13 11.35
N GLN A 42 17.27 14.98 11.51
CA GLN A 42 17.28 16.08 12.50
C GLN A 42 16.07 16.14 13.45
N LEU A 43 15.24 15.10 13.55
CA LEU A 43 14.11 15.08 14.48
C LEU A 43 14.55 14.64 15.89
N LYS A 44 15.33 15.49 16.58
CA LYS A 44 15.72 15.31 18.01
C LYS A 44 15.25 16.45 18.92
N GLN A 45 14.16 17.12 18.58
CA GLN A 45 13.50 18.07 19.49
C GLN A 45 12.00 17.82 19.48
N ASN A 46 11.47 17.41 20.63
CA ASN A 46 10.05 17.13 20.89
C ASN A 46 9.15 18.27 20.35
N GLN A 47 9.56 19.53 20.53
CA GLN A 47 8.77 20.69 20.08
C GLN A 47 8.83 20.94 18.56
N THR A 48 9.99 20.73 17.92
CA THR A 48 10.16 20.94 16.47
C THR A 48 9.55 19.78 15.67
N GLN A 49 9.61 18.57 16.22
CA GLN A 49 9.02 17.38 15.62
C GLN A 49 7.49 17.44 15.58
N ASP A 50 6.82 17.86 16.65
CA ASP A 50 5.36 17.96 16.69
C ASP A 50 4.82 19.02 15.71
N ILE A 51 5.54 20.14 15.57
CA ILE A 51 5.22 21.18 14.58
C ILE A 51 5.37 20.63 13.17
N ILE A 52 6.46 19.90 12.88
CA ILE A 52 6.70 19.29 11.57
C ILE A 52 5.64 18.21 11.28
N LEU A 53 5.29 17.37 12.27
CA LEU A 53 4.24 16.36 12.14
C LEU A 53 2.87 16.99 11.88
N ASN A 54 2.52 18.05 12.61
CA ASN A 54 1.28 18.79 12.40
C ASN A 54 1.24 19.39 10.99
N TYR A 55 2.34 20.01 10.56
CA TYR A 55 2.46 20.58 9.22
C TYR A 55 2.34 19.52 8.12
N VAL A 56 2.99 18.36 8.28
CA VAL A 56 2.89 17.24 7.33
C VAL A 56 1.47 16.70 7.26
N ASN A 57 0.78 16.53 8.39
CA ASN A 57 -0.61 16.06 8.39
C ASN A 57 -1.54 17.05 7.65
N GLN A 58 -1.35 18.37 7.86
CA GLN A 58 -2.10 19.40 7.13
C GLN A 58 -1.84 19.40 5.62
N LEU A 59 -0.69 18.90 5.18
CA LEU A 59 -0.34 18.76 3.76
C LEU A 59 -0.91 17.47 3.17
N CYS A 60 -0.89 16.35 3.91
CA CYS A 60 -1.49 15.09 3.49
C CYS A 60 -2.98 15.24 3.15
N ASP A 61 -3.72 16.03 3.94
CA ASP A 61 -5.14 16.32 3.70
C ASP A 61 -5.40 17.18 2.44
N ARG A 62 -4.35 17.84 1.93
CA ARG A 62 -4.43 18.77 0.79
C ARG A 62 -3.75 18.25 -0.47
N MET A 63 -2.99 17.16 -0.38
CA MET A 63 -2.32 16.61 -1.56
C MET A 63 -3.35 15.86 -2.39
N PRO A 64 -3.64 16.32 -3.63
CA PRO A 64 -4.48 15.56 -4.53
C PRO A 64 -3.81 14.22 -4.83
N SER A 65 -4.61 13.18 -5.02
CA SER A 65 -4.09 11.87 -5.40
C SER A 65 -3.26 12.01 -6.69
N PRO A 66 -2.04 11.44 -6.77
CA PRO A 66 -1.17 11.58 -7.94
C PRO A 66 -1.81 11.04 -9.23
N MET A 67 -2.78 10.15 -9.12
CA MET A 67 -3.53 9.57 -10.24
C MET A 67 -4.95 10.17 -10.38
N GLY A 68 -5.27 11.22 -9.62
CA GLY A 68 -6.54 11.95 -9.73
C GLY A 68 -7.74 11.24 -9.10
N GLU A 69 -7.51 10.18 -8.32
CA GLU A 69 -8.59 9.49 -7.62
C GLU A 69 -9.27 10.38 -6.58
N SER A 70 -10.58 10.24 -6.48
CA SER A 70 -11.38 10.88 -5.44
C SER A 70 -11.54 9.94 -4.26
N ALA A 71 -10.73 10.16 -3.21
CA ALA A 71 -10.80 9.39 -1.98
C ALA A 71 -12.10 9.69 -1.21
N VAL A 72 -12.68 8.66 -0.60
CA VAL A 72 -13.87 8.76 0.25
C VAL A 72 -13.66 8.00 1.56
N GLU A 73 -14.43 8.35 2.59
CA GLU A 73 -14.39 7.63 3.86
C GLU A 73 -15.09 6.26 3.74
N CYS A 74 -14.35 5.16 3.96
CA CYS A 74 -14.91 3.81 3.87
C CYS A 74 -16.06 3.55 4.84
N GLY A 75 -16.08 4.23 5.99
CA GLY A 75 -17.10 4.06 7.03
C GLY A 75 -18.47 4.65 6.66
N SER A 76 -18.51 5.59 5.71
CA SER A 76 -19.75 6.32 5.36
C SER A 76 -20.52 5.72 4.19
N LEU A 77 -20.07 4.58 3.64
CA LEU A 77 -20.70 3.93 2.48
C LEU A 77 -22.20 3.67 2.63
N SER A 78 -22.65 3.33 3.84
CA SER A 78 -24.07 3.07 4.13
C SER A 78 -24.96 4.32 4.03
N SER A 79 -24.37 5.50 4.13
CA SER A 79 -25.07 6.79 4.06
C SER A 79 -25.01 7.44 2.68
N MET A 80 -24.22 6.87 1.75
CA MET A 80 -24.08 7.41 0.42
C MET A 80 -25.33 7.10 -0.44
N PRO A 81 -25.67 7.98 -1.40
CA PRO A 81 -26.86 7.81 -2.22
C PRO A 81 -26.70 6.67 -3.24
N THR A 82 -27.81 6.13 -3.70
CA THR A 82 -27.82 5.31 -4.92
C THR A 82 -27.71 6.23 -6.14
N VAL A 83 -26.85 5.90 -7.09
CA VAL A 83 -26.67 6.66 -8.33
C VAL A 83 -27.38 5.90 -9.46
N SER A 84 -28.26 6.58 -10.19
CA SER A 84 -29.04 5.94 -11.25
C SER A 84 -28.65 6.49 -12.63
N PHE A 85 -28.42 5.58 -13.57
CA PHE A 85 -28.20 5.90 -14.98
C PHE A 85 -29.37 5.42 -15.82
N THR A 86 -29.84 6.25 -16.76
CA THR A 86 -30.84 5.84 -17.74
C THR A 86 -30.14 5.59 -19.06
N ILE A 87 -30.19 4.35 -19.56
CA ILE A 87 -29.59 3.96 -20.84
C ILE A 87 -30.71 3.39 -21.71
N GLY A 88 -31.06 4.12 -22.78
CA GLY A 88 -32.32 3.91 -23.48
C GLY A 88 -33.51 4.21 -22.57
N ASP A 89 -34.45 3.27 -22.46
CA ASP A 89 -35.64 3.40 -21.58
C ASP A 89 -35.53 2.59 -20.28
N LYS A 90 -34.31 2.21 -19.89
CA LYS A 90 -34.04 1.38 -18.70
C LYS A 90 -33.19 2.13 -17.69
N VAL A 91 -33.57 2.04 -16.42
CA VAL A 91 -32.85 2.60 -15.28
C VAL A 91 -31.94 1.53 -14.67
N PHE A 92 -30.69 1.91 -14.43
CA PHE A 92 -29.66 1.09 -13.79
C PHE A 92 -29.19 1.81 -12.53
N ASP A 93 -29.52 1.22 -11.38
CA ASP A 93 -29.11 1.72 -10.07
C ASP A 93 -27.76 1.14 -9.68
N LEU A 94 -26.84 2.00 -9.24
CA LEU A 94 -25.58 1.64 -8.64
C LEU A 94 -25.61 1.98 -7.15
N TYR A 95 -25.50 0.96 -6.32
CA TYR A 95 -25.38 1.11 -4.88
C TYR A 95 -23.96 1.54 -4.50
N PRO A 96 -23.76 2.15 -3.30
CA PRO A 96 -22.45 2.59 -2.83
C PRO A 96 -21.32 1.56 -2.91
N LYS A 97 -21.66 0.28 -2.72
CA LYS A 97 -20.68 -0.82 -2.80
C LYS A 97 -20.23 -1.15 -4.22
N GLU A 98 -20.94 -0.67 -5.24
CA GLU A 98 -20.69 -0.97 -6.65
C GLU A 98 -19.91 0.15 -7.34
N TYR A 99 -20.10 1.40 -6.91
CA TYR A 99 -19.37 2.55 -7.47
C TYR A 99 -18.21 3.04 -6.59
N ILE A 100 -18.00 2.48 -5.39
CA ILE A 100 -16.80 2.72 -4.57
C ILE A 100 -15.88 1.51 -4.59
N LEU A 101 -14.62 1.74 -4.95
CA LEU A 101 -13.56 0.74 -5.01
C LEU A 101 -12.78 0.76 -3.69
N LYS A 102 -12.55 -0.41 -3.11
CA LYS A 102 -11.70 -0.59 -1.93
C LYS A 102 -10.33 -1.11 -2.36
N VAL A 103 -9.27 -0.36 -2.09
CA VAL A 103 -7.89 -0.70 -2.41
C VAL A 103 -7.13 -1.03 -1.13
N GLY A 104 -6.43 -2.17 -1.13
CA GLY A 104 -5.72 -2.67 0.05
C GLY A 104 -6.61 -3.45 1.02
N GLU A 105 -6.00 -3.91 2.12
CA GLU A 105 -6.63 -4.82 3.07
C GLU A 105 -6.64 -4.27 4.51
N GLY A 106 -7.59 -4.77 5.30
CA GLY A 106 -7.70 -4.42 6.71
C GLY A 106 -8.05 -2.94 6.97
N PRO A 107 -7.61 -2.38 8.11
CA PRO A 107 -7.95 -1.01 8.52
C PRO A 107 -7.22 0.08 7.73
N GLN A 108 -6.21 -0.29 6.94
CA GLN A 108 -5.46 0.64 6.08
C GLN A 108 -6.01 0.71 4.66
N ALA A 109 -7.11 0.00 4.38
CA ALA A 109 -7.74 0.02 3.08
C ALA A 109 -8.28 1.41 2.76
N GLN A 110 -8.03 1.86 1.53
CA GLN A 110 -8.50 3.14 1.02
C GLN A 110 -9.76 2.92 0.17
N CYS A 111 -10.73 3.81 0.30
CA CYS A 111 -11.91 3.82 -0.55
C CYS A 111 -11.83 4.95 -1.57
N ILE A 112 -12.11 4.61 -2.82
CA ILE A 112 -11.93 5.48 -3.98
C ILE A 112 -13.23 5.46 -4.80
N SER A 113 -13.70 6.64 -5.22
CA SER A 113 -14.80 6.74 -6.18
C SER A 113 -14.42 6.11 -7.52
N GLY A 114 -15.28 5.25 -8.06
CA GLY A 114 -15.17 4.73 -9.42
C GLY A 114 -15.51 5.76 -10.51
N PHE A 115 -15.99 6.94 -10.13
CA PHE A 115 -16.24 8.04 -11.06
C PHE A 115 -14.98 8.89 -11.27
N THR A 116 -14.69 9.20 -12.53
CA THR A 116 -13.63 10.12 -12.93
C THR A 116 -14.20 11.23 -13.79
N ALA A 117 -13.67 12.44 -13.64
CA ALA A 117 -14.04 13.56 -14.49
C ALA A 117 -13.28 13.46 -15.82
N LEU A 118 -14.02 13.45 -16.94
CA LEU A 118 -13.45 13.52 -18.28
C LEU A 118 -13.99 14.74 -19.01
N ASP A 119 -13.12 15.70 -19.30
CA ASP A 119 -13.47 16.86 -20.14
C ASP A 119 -13.27 16.48 -21.61
N VAL A 120 -14.36 16.45 -22.38
CA VAL A 120 -14.35 16.09 -23.80
C VAL A 120 -14.46 17.37 -24.63
N PRO A 121 -13.39 17.81 -25.32
CA PRO A 121 -13.44 19.05 -26.07
C PRO A 121 -14.36 18.93 -27.31
N PRO A 122 -14.94 20.05 -27.78
CA PRO A 122 -15.66 20.10 -29.05
C PRO A 122 -14.83 19.54 -30.22
N PRO A 123 -15.46 18.87 -31.21
CA PRO A 123 -16.91 18.73 -31.46
C PRO A 123 -17.55 17.48 -30.83
N ARG A 124 -16.83 16.71 -30.00
CA ARG A 124 -17.28 15.37 -29.55
C ARG A 124 -18.06 15.35 -28.23
N GLY A 125 -18.40 16.51 -27.68
CA GLY A 125 -19.16 16.61 -26.43
C GLY A 125 -20.61 17.05 -26.69
N PRO A 126 -21.55 16.79 -25.76
CA PRO A 126 -21.51 15.79 -24.68
C PRO A 126 -21.86 14.36 -25.16
N LEU A 127 -21.40 13.34 -24.43
CA LEU A 127 -21.60 11.91 -24.75
C LEU A 127 -22.86 11.29 -24.11
N TRP A 128 -23.85 12.11 -23.76
CA TRP A 128 -25.08 11.70 -23.07
C TRP A 128 -26.33 12.16 -23.82
#